data_AF-A0A832Q9C6-F1
#
_entry.id   AF-A0A832Q9C6-F1
#
_cell.length_a   1.000
_cell.length_b   1.000
_cell.length_c   1.000
_cell.angle_alpha   90.00
_cell.angle_beta   90.00
_cell.angle_gamma   90.00
#
_symmetry.space_group_name_H-M   'P 1'
#
loop_
_entity.id
_entity.type
_entity.pdbx_description
1 polymer ?
#
loop_
_entity_poly.entity_id
_entity_poly.type
_entity_poly.pdbx_seq_one_letter_code
_entity_poly.pdbx_strand_id
1 'polypeptide(L)'
;GHNGIRDIITALGTRDFMRLRLGIGHPGDSAKVLGHVLGDFARDEVPVIEREIDRTLDILPLLAEGKLEAAMHKLHTRPAP
;
A
#
# COMPACT_ATOMS: atom_id res chain seq x y z
N GLY A 1 9.40 -1.42 -11.15
CA GLY A 1 7.92 -1.33 -11.08
C GLY A 1 7.37 -2.68 -10.66
N HIS A 2 6.31 -2.71 -9.85
CA HIS A 2 5.80 -3.92 -9.20
C HIS A 2 5.46 -5.03 -10.21
N ASN A 3 6.22 -6.13 -10.20
CA ASN A 3 6.07 -7.23 -11.16
C ASN A 3 4.69 -7.91 -11.02
N GLY A 4 4.20 -8.12 -9.80
CA GLY A 4 2.87 -8.71 -9.58
C GLY A 4 1.72 -7.86 -10.14
N ILE A 5 1.81 -6.53 -10.06
CA ILE A 5 0.80 -5.64 -10.66
C ILE A 5 0.79 -5.76 -12.19
N ARG A 6 1.96 -5.90 -12.81
CA ARG A 6 2.04 -6.13 -14.26
C ARG A 6 1.36 -7.43 -14.65
N ASP A 7 1.58 -8.49 -13.87
CA ASP A 7 0.99 -9.81 -14.10
C ASP A 7 -0.55 -9.78 -13.96
N ILE A 8 -1.07 -9.14 -12.91
CA ILE A 8 -2.53 -8.94 -12.72
C ILE A 8 -3.15 -8.19 -13.90
N ILE A 9 -2.52 -7.11 -14.38
CA ILE A 9 -3.02 -6.35 -15.54
C ILE A 9 -3.07 -7.25 -16.78
N THR A 10 -2.04 -8.06 -17.01
CA THR A 10 -1.99 -9.01 -18.12
C THR A 10 -3.10 -10.05 -18.00
N ALA A 11 -3.33 -10.61 -16.81
CA ALA A 11 -4.35 -11.63 -16.58
C ALA A 11 -5.78 -11.09 -16.73
N LEU A 12 -6.04 -9.86 -16.29
CA LEU A 12 -7.36 -9.23 -16.36
C LEU A 12 -7.64 -8.54 -17.70
N GLY A 13 -6.61 -8.25 -18.50
CA GLY A 13 -6.73 -7.46 -19.73
C GLY A 13 -7.10 -5.99 -19.49
N THR A 14 -7.12 -5.54 -18.23
CA THR A 14 -7.51 -4.19 -17.84
C THR A 14 -6.68 -3.67 -16.67
N ARG A 15 -6.65 -2.34 -16.54
CA ARG A 15 -6.10 -1.64 -15.36
C ARG A 15 -7.20 -1.16 -14.42
N ASP A 16 -8.45 -1.43 -14.76
CA ASP A 16 -9.63 -0.98 -14.04
C ASP A 16 -9.92 -1.89 -12.84
N PHE A 17 -9.05 -1.79 -11.84
CA PHE A 17 -9.22 -2.44 -10.56
C PHE A 17 -8.64 -1.56 -9.46
N MET A 18 -9.24 -1.66 -8.28
CA MET A 18 -8.80 -0.90 -7.12
C MET A 18 -7.47 -1.43 -6.60
N ARG A 19 -6.62 -0.51 -6.12
CA ARG A 19 -5.34 -0.83 -5.50
C ARG A 19 -5.18 -0.05 -4.23
N LEU A 20 -4.83 -0.76 -3.17
CA LEU A 20 -4.42 -0.19 -1.89
C LEU A 20 -2.89 -0.16 -1.85
N ARG A 21 -2.31 1.01 -1.61
CA ARG A 21 -0.85 1.22 -1.68
C ARG A 21 -0.30 1.49 -0.29
N LEU A 22 0.44 0.53 0.25
CA LEU A 22 1.24 0.71 1.46
C LEU A 22 2.67 1.12 1.06
N GLY A 23 3.11 2.26 1.56
CA GLY A 23 4.45 2.79 1.26
C GLY A 23 5.52 2.13 2.13
N ILE A 24 6.53 1.53 1.50
CA ILE A 24 7.72 0.96 2.18
C ILE A 24 8.99 1.80 1.97
N GLY A 25 8.83 3.06 1.56
CA GLY A 25 9.95 3.93 1.18
C GLY A 25 10.59 3.58 -0.18
N HIS A 26 11.70 4.25 -0.49
CA HIS A 26 12.51 4.00 -1.69
C HIS A 26 14.00 4.19 -1.33
N PRO A 27 14.91 3.31 -1.77
CA PRO A 27 16.33 3.33 -1.35
C PRO A 27 17.17 4.45 -2.00
N GLY A 28 16.54 5.46 -2.60
CA GLY A 28 17.18 6.54 -3.36
C GLY A 28 17.82 6.14 -4.71
N ASP A 29 18.21 4.87 -4.86
CA ASP A 29 18.93 4.34 -6.03
C ASP A 29 18.17 3.15 -6.64
N SER A 30 17.95 3.19 -7.95
CA SER A 30 17.25 2.14 -8.70
C SER A 30 17.97 0.79 -8.64
N ALA A 31 19.31 0.78 -8.55
CA ALA A 31 20.10 -0.43 -8.43
C ALA A 31 19.86 -1.18 -7.11
N LYS A 32 19.45 -0.45 -6.06
CA LYS A 32 19.19 -1.00 -4.71
C LYS A 32 17.75 -1.47 -4.52
N VAL A 33 16.86 -1.19 -5.47
CA VAL A 33 15.42 -1.51 -5.35
C VAL A 33 15.19 -3.00 -5.14
N LEU A 34 15.94 -3.88 -5.82
CA LEU A 34 15.76 -5.32 -5.68
C LEU A 34 16.00 -5.80 -4.24
N GLY A 35 17.09 -5.33 -3.61
CA GLY A 35 17.39 -5.65 -2.21
C GLY A 35 16.37 -5.03 -1.25
N HIS A 36 15.95 -3.79 -1.52
CA HIS A 36 14.97 -3.08 -0.69
C HIS A 36 13.62 -3.79 -0.62
N VAL A 37 13.13 -4.34 -1.74
CA VAL A 37 11.79 -4.98 -1.79
C VAL A 37 11.77 -6.45 -1.39
N LEU A 38 12.94 -7.10 -1.33
CA LEU A 38 13.06 -8.52 -0.94
C LEU A 38 13.70 -8.71 0.44
N GLY A 39 14.25 -7.65 1.03
CA GLY A 39 14.84 -7.67 2.37
C GLY A 39 13.80 -7.49 3.48
N ASP A 40 14.20 -7.87 4.68
CA ASP A 40 13.42 -7.59 5.89
C ASP A 40 13.46 -6.10 6.24
N PHE A 41 12.39 -5.64 6.90
CA PHE A 41 12.35 -4.29 7.47
C PHE A 41 13.34 -4.14 8.62
N ALA A 42 13.88 -2.94 8.78
CA ALA A 42 14.68 -2.61 9.96
C ALA A 42 13.79 -2.62 11.22
N ARG A 43 14.41 -2.86 12.39
CA ARG A 43 13.66 -3.00 13.66
C ARG A 43 12.82 -1.76 14.02
N ASP A 44 13.28 -0.59 13.62
CA ASP A 44 12.62 0.70 13.81
C ASP A 44 11.51 0.97 12.78
N GLU A 45 11.53 0.28 11.63
CA GLU A 45 10.49 0.37 10.60
C GLU A 45 9.28 -0.52 10.91
N VAL A 46 9.48 -1.66 11.58
CA VAL A 46 8.41 -2.62 11.89
C VAL A 46 7.20 -1.97 12.58
N PRO A 47 7.35 -1.18 13.66
CA PRO A 47 6.21 -0.57 14.34
C PRO A 47 5.45 0.43 13.46
N VAL A 48 6.16 1.09 12.54
CA VAL A 48 5.53 2.03 11.59
C VAL A 48 4.66 1.27 10.60
N ILE A 49 5.16 0.15 10.08
CA ILE A 49 4.44 -0.67 9.10
C ILE A 49 3.22 -1.32 9.72
N GLU A 50 3.35 -1.89 10.92
CA GLU A 50 2.22 -2.45 11.66
C GLU A 50 1.12 -1.41 11.86
N ARG A 51 1.47 -0.19 12.28
CA ARG A 51 0.51 0.92 12.43
C ARG A 51 -0.16 1.29 11.10
N GLU A 52 0.58 1.35 10.00
CA GLU A 52 -0.02 1.67 8.69
C GLU A 52 -0.91 0.53 8.17
N ILE A 53 -0.61 -0.73 8.50
CA ILE A 53 -1.49 -1.88 8.24
C ILE A 53 -2.79 -1.72 9.03
N ASP A 54 -2.72 -1.46 10.34
CA ASP A 54 -3.90 -1.29 11.19
C ASP A 54 -4.80 -0.15 10.70
N ARG A 55 -4.21 1.01 10.41
CA ARG A 55 -4.92 2.18 9.84
C ARG A 55 -5.59 1.85 8.50
N THR A 56 -5.02 0.92 7.75
CA THR A 56 -5.58 0.46 6.48
C THR A 56 -6.72 -0.53 6.69
N LEU A 57 -6.67 -1.36 7.72
CA LEU A 57 -7.77 -2.25 8.10
C LEU A 57 -9.01 -1.46 8.54
N ASP A 58 -8.82 -0.29 9.16
CA ASP A 58 -9.90 0.61 9.60
C ASP A 58 -10.83 1.12 8.48
N ILE A 59 -10.43 1.02 7.22
CA ILE A 59 -11.27 1.41 6.08
C ILE A 59 -12.01 0.23 5.45
N LEU A 60 -11.71 -1.02 5.83
CA LEU A 60 -12.35 -2.21 5.24
C LEU A 60 -13.89 -2.20 5.34
N PRO A 61 -14.52 -1.77 6.45
CA PRO A 61 -15.97 -1.68 6.51
C PRO A 61 -16.56 -0.71 5.47
N LEU A 62 -15.91 0.45 5.26
CA LEU A 62 -16.33 1.44 4.26
C LEU A 62 -16.19 0.88 2.84
N LEU A 63 -15.14 0.11 2.57
CA LEU A 63 -14.96 -0.57 1.29
C LEU A 63 -16.04 -1.63 1.05
N ALA A 64 -16.36 -2.44 2.06
CA ALA A 64 -17.39 -3.47 1.98
C ALA A 64 -18.80 -2.88 1.74
N GLU A 65 -19.05 -1.67 2.25
CA GLU A 65 -20.28 -0.90 2.02
C GLU A 65 -20.30 -0.12 0.70
N GLY A 66 -19.22 -0.17 -0.10
CA GLY A 66 -19.11 0.57 -1.36
C GLY A 66 -18.86 2.08 -1.19
N LYS A 67 -18.54 2.54 0.02
CA LYS A 67 -18.30 3.96 0.35
C LYS A 67 -16.86 4.38 0.04
N LEU A 68 -16.50 4.32 -1.24
CA LEU A 68 -15.11 4.56 -1.70
C LEU A 68 -14.58 5.95 -1.35
N GLU A 69 -15.37 7.00 -1.56
CA GLU A 69 -14.98 8.38 -1.24
C GLU A 69 -14.67 8.55 0.25
N ALA A 70 -15.51 7.98 1.13
CA ALA A 70 -15.29 8.03 2.57
C ALA A 70 -14.05 7.23 2.98
N ALA A 71 -13.83 6.05 2.38
CA ALA A 71 -12.65 5.23 2.62
C ALA A 71 -11.36 5.97 2.20
N MET A 72 -11.35 6.59 1.03
CA MET A 72 -10.21 7.38 0.52
C MET A 72 -9.94 8.60 1.40
N HIS A 73 -10.98 9.33 1.81
CA HIS A 73 -10.85 10.48 2.69
C HIS A 73 -10.26 10.06 4.05
N LYS A 74 -10.78 9.00 4.67
CA LYS A 74 -10.28 8.48 5.95
C LYS A 74 -8.81 8.00 5.85
N LEU A 75 -8.43 7.29 4.79
CA LEU A 75 -7.08 6.77 4.63
C LEU A 75 -6.04 7.85 4.32
N HIS A 76 -6.39 8.85 3.50
CA HIS A 76 -5.43 9.85 3.01
C HIS A 76 -5.41 11.15 3.82
N THR A 77 -6.33 11.34 4.75
CA THR A 77 -6.24 12.45 5.71
C THR A 77 -5.27 12.11 6.82
N ARG A 78 -4.34 13.02 7.10
CA ARG A 78 -3.38 12.85 8.18
C ARG A 78 -4.17 12.87 9.51
N PRO A 79 -4.04 11.85 10.37
CA PRO A 79 -4.63 11.93 11.70
C PRO A 79 -4.05 13.15 12.42
N ALA A 80 -4.89 13.82 13.22
CA ALA A 80 -4.46 14.95 14.05
C ALA A 80 -3.26 14.53 14.92
N PRO A 81 -2.31 15.46 15.18
CA PRO A 81 -1.11 15.18 15.96
C PRO A 81 -1.42 14.68 17.38
#